data_AF-A0A1P8RSY8-F1
#
_entry.id   AF-A0A1P8RSY8-F1
#
_cell.length_a   1.000
_cell.length_b   1.000
_cell.length_c   1.000
_cell.angle_alpha   90.00
_cell.angle_beta   90.00
_cell.angle_gamma   90.00
#
_symmetry.space_group_name_H-M   'P 1'
#
loop_
_entity.id
_entity.type
_entity.pdbx_description
1 polymer ?
#
loop_
_entity_poly.entity_id
_entity_poly.type
_entity_poly.pdbx_seq_one_letter_code
_entity_poly.pdbx_strand_id
1 'polypeptide(L)' 'MKIESSTQNFPRREFGYASLTLPETVGTEKIKAMYKDDILKTVVAKTRKCKNPLKQIKIS' A
#
# COMPACT_ATOMS: atom_id res chain seq x y z
N MET A 1 20.46 2.92 6.16
CA MET A 1 20.12 4.36 6.14
C MET A 1 19.28 4.65 7.38
N LYS A 2 19.55 5.75 8.09
CA LYS A 2 19.08 6.04 9.47
C LYS A 2 17.61 5.67 9.70
N ILE A 3 17.38 4.76 10.63
CA ILE A 3 16.06 4.46 11.22
C ILE A 3 15.92 5.49 12.35
N GLU A 4 15.10 6.52 12.14
CA GLU A 4 14.85 7.53 13.16
C GLU A 4 13.88 6.96 14.20
N SER A 5 14.43 6.22 15.17
CA SER A 5 13.72 5.77 16.37
C SER A 5 13.72 6.88 17.42
N SER A 6 13.19 8.06 17.10
CA SER A 6 13.00 9.14 18.07
C SER A 6 11.63 8.97 18.73
N THR A 7 11.54 8.08 19.71
CA THR A 7 10.37 7.97 20.57
C THR A 7 10.28 9.20 21.46
N GLN A 8 9.84 10.33 20.90
CA GLN A 8 9.46 11.50 21.69
C GLN A 8 8.20 11.14 22.49
N ASN A 9 8.35 11.19 23.82
CA ASN A 9 7.29 10.90 24.77
C ASN A 9 6.36 12.11 24.83
N PHE A 10 5.32 12.09 23.99
CA PHE A 10 4.23 13.04 24.08
C PHE A 10 3.18 12.54 25.06
N PRO A 11 2.58 13.42 25.88
CA PRO A 11 1.56 13.03 26.86
C PRO A 11 0.29 12.46 26.20
N ARG A 12 0.06 12.77 24.92
CA ARG A 12 -1.04 12.23 24.11
C ARG A 12 -0.62 12.10 22.65
N ARG A 13 -0.90 10.94 22.04
CA ARG A 13 -0.58 10.62 20.65
C ARG A 13 -1.84 10.11 19.96
N GLU A 14 -2.36 10.87 18.99
CA GLU A 14 -3.57 10.54 18.23
C GLU A 14 -3.30 9.97 16.84
N PHE A 15 -2.04 9.98 16.41
CA PHE A 15 -1.61 9.50 15.10
C PHE A 15 -0.55 8.42 15.24
N GLY A 16 -0.52 7.50 14.28
CA GLY A 16 0.44 6.41 14.18
C GLY A 16 1.09 6.38 12.82
N TYR A 17 2.24 5.73 12.74
CA TYR A 17 2.93 5.47 11.49
C TYR A 17 2.65 4.04 11.04
N ALA A 18 2.42 3.86 9.75
CA ALA A 18 2.30 2.55 9.12
C ALA A 18 3.17 2.53 7.86
N SER A 19 3.84 1.40 7.63
CA SER A 19 4.54 1.13 6.38
C SER A 19 3.70 0.18 5.52
N LEU A 20 3.80 0.35 4.20
CA LEU A 20 3.13 -0.50 3.22
C LEU A 20 4.18 -1.04 2.24
N THR A 21 4.06 -2.31 1.88
CA THR A 21 4.90 -2.96 0.87
C THR A 21 4.04 -3.30 -0.34
N LEU A 22 4.53 -2.95 -1.54
CA LEU A 22 3.86 -3.33 -2.78
C LEU A 22 4.25 -4.76 -3.20
N PRO A 23 3.31 -5.57 -3.70
CA PRO A 23 3.63 -6.88 -4.28
C PRO A 23 4.51 -6.75 -5.54
N GLU A 24 5.38 -7.73 -5.78
CA GLU A 24 6.25 -7.78 -6.97
C GLU A 24 5.49 -7.87 -8.31
N THR A 25 4.20 -8.22 -8.27
CA THR A 25 3.33 -8.34 -9.44
C THR A 25 2.76 -7.00 -9.93
N VAL A 26 3.26 -5.88 -9.39
CA VAL A 26 2.88 -4.52 -9.77
C VAL A 26 3.70 -4.05 -10.97
N GLY A 27 3.03 -3.52 -12.00
CA GLY A 27 3.71 -2.88 -13.12
C GLY A 27 4.14 -1.45 -12.76
N THR A 28 5.40 -1.28 -12.34
CA THR A 28 5.96 -0.01 -11.85
C THR A 28 5.90 1.13 -12.87
N GLU A 29 6.08 0.83 -14.15
CA GLU A 29 6.07 1.79 -15.25
C GLU A 29 4.72 2.50 -15.46
N LYS A 30 3.62 1.92 -14.94
CA LYS A 30 2.26 2.47 -15.09
C LYS A 30 1.71 3.07 -13.81
N ILE A 31 2.55 3.26 -12.79
CA ILE A 31 2.13 3.89 -11.55
C ILE A 31 1.84 5.37 -11.84
N LYS A 32 0.64 5.80 -11.50
CA LYS A 32 0.25 7.22 -11.51
C LYS A 32 0.02 7.67 -10.08
N ALA A 33 0.54 8.84 -9.72
CA ALA A 33 0.32 9.45 -8.42
C ALA A 33 -0.33 10.83 -8.61
N MET A 34 -1.29 11.15 -7.75
CA MET A 34 -1.92 12.46 -7.68
C MET A 34 -2.02 12.86 -6.21
N TYR A 35 -1.48 14.03 -5.88
CA TYR A 35 -1.59 14.60 -4.55
C TYR A 35 -2.62 15.73 -4.60
N LYS A 36 -3.67 15.61 -3.78
CA LYS A 36 -4.72 16.62 -3.69
C LYS A 36 -5.36 16.56 -2.30
N ASP A 37 -5.58 17.73 -1.70
CA ASP A 37 -6.27 17.88 -0.40
C ASP A 37 -5.61 17.02 0.70
N ASP A 38 -4.28 17.10 0.81
CA ASP A 38 -3.43 16.30 1.71
C ASP A 38 -3.49 14.78 1.54
N ILE A 39 -4.14 14.28 0.48
CA ILE A 39 -4.26 12.87 0.17
C ILE A 39 -3.40 12.53 -1.06
N LEU A 40 -2.42 11.64 -0.85
CA LEU A 40 -1.69 11.00 -1.95
C LEU A 40 -2.50 9.81 -2.48
N LYS A 41 -3.08 9.95 -3.68
CA LYS A 41 -3.76 8.86 -4.39
C LYS A 41 -2.81 8.24 -5.41
N THR A 42 -2.60 6.94 -5.32
CA THR A 42 -1.78 6.18 -6.28
C THR A 42 -2.64 5.16 -7.03
N VAL A 43 -2.49 5.11 -8.35
CA VAL A 43 -3.11 4.11 -9.21
C VAL A 43 -2.03 3.12 -9.60
N VAL A 44 -2.19 1.88 -9.11
CA VAL A 44 -1.23 0.79 -9.30
C VAL A 44 -1.84 -0.25 -10.23
N ALA A 45 -1.34 -0.34 -11.46
CA ALA A 45 -1.85 -1.30 -12.44
C ALA A 45 -1.41 -2.73 -12.11
N LYS A 46 -2.37 -3.67 -12.06
CA LYS A 46 -2.08 -5.11 -11.97
C LYS A 46 -1.38 -5.58 -13.23
N THR A 47 -0.38 -6.45 -13.09
CA THR A 47 0.21 -7.15 -14.25
C THR A 47 -0.79 -8.12 -14.87
N ARG A 48 -0.66 -8.36 -16.19
CA ARG A 48 -1.59 -9.18 -16.99
C ARG A 48 -1.73 -10.63 -16.52
N LYS A 49 -0.80 -11.12 -15.69
CA LYS A 49 -0.76 -12.50 -15.16
C LYS A 49 -1.72 -12.74 -13.98
N CYS A 50 -2.33 -11.69 -13.42
CA CYS A 50 -3.23 -11.79 -12.26
C CYS A 50 -4.71 -11.91 -12.70
N LYS A 51 -5.03 -12.88 -13.57
CA LYS A 51 -6.41 -13.22 -13.95
C LYS A 51 -6.67 -14.69 -13.65
N ASN A 52 -6.64 -15.06 -12.37
CA ASN A 52 -7.15 -16.37 -11.97
C ASN A 52 -8.67 -16.24 -11.80
N PRO A 53 -9.50 -17.08 -12.45
CA PRO A 53 -10.94 -17.06 -12.21
C PRO A 53 -11.19 -17.39 -10.73
N LEU A 54 -12.16 -16.71 -10.12
CA LEU A 54 -12.59 -17.00 -8.75
C LEU A 54 -13.03 -18.47 -8.71
N LYS A 55 -12.26 -19.32 -8.03
CA LYS A 55 -12.61 -20.73 -7.90
C LYS A 55 -13.74 -20.86 -6.89
N GLN A 56 -14.93 -21.24 -7.34
CA GLN A 56 -16.04 -21.55 -6.44
C GLN A 56 -15.76 -22.91 -5.78
N ILE A 57 -15.49 -22.89 -4.47
CA ILE A 57 -15.36 -24.12 -3.69
C ILE A 57 -16.76 -24.49 -3.20
N LYS A 58 -17.31 -25.61 -3.68
CA LYS A 58 -18.53 -26.19 -3.11
C LYS A 58 -18.14 -26.94 -1.85
N ILE A 59 -18.78 -26.61 -0.73
CA ILE A 59 -18.69 -27.40 0.49
C ILE A 59 -19.84 -28.42 0.40
N SER A 60 -19.49 -29.71 0.37
CA SER A 60 -20.45 -30.82 0.49
C SER A 60 -20.23 -31.52 1.82
#